data_AF-A0A497C0G0-F1
#
_entry.id   AF-A0A497C0G0-F1
#
_cell.length_a   1.000
_cell.length_b   1.000
_cell.length_c   1.000
_cell.angle_alpha   90.00
_cell.angle_beta   90.00
_cell.angle_gamma   90.00
#
_symmetry.space_group_name_H-M   'P 1'
#
loop_
_entity.id
_entity.type
_entity.pdbx_description
1 polymer ?
#
loop_
_entity_poly.entity_id
_entity_poly.type
_entity_poly.pdbx_seq_one_letter_code
_entity_poly.pdbx_strand_id
1 'polypeptide(L)'
;MANGKRLEVNWPGGLKLRAEPEPTDSSYSGAKVPYRAVVEAIGEPKRYDDRFSFQKVRTPEGQVGWLTYRDGDTLYLDPIETAPPTEGAKFKVNWSRGLRMRSQPEPSQASFTGVIVPYGTVVTGIGEPFSHPDGFVFQRARTPEGQVGWLTRSYGYTTYLVKVKEEAEEQPEPDEPQPETGKLWVTWLDGLKLRGKPEPSLATFTGTIVPYGAQVAALGAPQEHAEGYKFQKARLVDGEIGWLTSSYGGTIYLSEEKPDLTTKPIETAQVSPAAGMWAEMRGSPDGAVEWWVGGAVPLRVLDPSGAGAKIGQAGQWIEVETPAFKRGFIEAKCLKPFTPSKHRAVSRLGESDYIYGIHDRYDRNLLKSVGVTGWVLFTHAIGTDYQGAGGDLSTYREWANDGFGILARLNHGYGSSGTIPKPHQYDDFARTCAAFVKRSIDPHNPKGGCHIWIIGNEMNNPREYPGNHEGVGGHAITPESYADCFNRVYRAIKKIYASTPGLSASDGTVVMGAVDPYNAVAGCNGNWFVRALRRIKALDGISLHAYTHGSAPEMITDRKTFGQEHLAPKRFPSKKLTWQYYNFYAYRTFMDLIP
;
A
#
# COMPACT_ATOMS: atom_id res chain seq x y z
N MET A 1 38.52 13.00 -44.61
CA MET A 1 37.24 12.25 -44.75
C MET A 1 36.14 13.14 -44.19
N ALA A 2 35.17 13.55 -45.01
CA ALA A 2 34.18 14.55 -44.63
C ALA A 2 33.22 14.00 -43.58
N ASN A 3 32.97 14.77 -42.51
CA ASN A 3 31.94 14.48 -41.51
C ASN A 3 30.56 14.51 -42.18
N GLY A 4 30.01 13.35 -42.55
CA GLY A 4 28.65 13.23 -43.08
C GLY A 4 27.61 13.59 -42.01
N LYS A 5 26.68 14.49 -42.34
CA LYS A 5 25.55 14.88 -41.47
C LYS A 5 24.69 13.65 -41.20
N ARG A 6 24.48 13.27 -39.94
CA ARG A 6 23.64 12.12 -39.57
C ARG A 6 22.19 12.57 -39.43
N LEU A 7 21.27 11.80 -40.00
CA LEU A 7 19.83 12.05 -39.94
C LEU A 7 19.12 10.84 -39.34
N GLU A 8 18.04 11.07 -38.60
CA GLU A 8 17.20 10.01 -38.05
C GLU A 8 15.86 9.93 -38.81
N VAL A 9 15.42 8.72 -39.13
CA VAL A 9 14.10 8.48 -39.73
C VAL A 9 12.98 8.78 -38.74
N ASN A 10 12.24 9.86 -38.99
CA ASN A 10 11.16 10.36 -38.14
C ASN A 10 9.75 10.05 -38.70
N TRP A 11 9.53 8.79 -39.11
CA TRP A 11 8.22 8.30 -39.52
C TRP A 11 7.93 6.92 -38.94
N PRO A 12 6.85 6.73 -38.14
CA PRO A 12 6.55 5.44 -37.49
C PRO A 12 6.43 4.28 -38.45
N GLY A 13 5.97 4.55 -39.67
CA GLY A 13 5.86 3.55 -40.72
C GLY A 13 7.20 3.12 -41.31
N GLY A 14 8.31 3.82 -41.06
CA GLY A 14 9.57 3.67 -41.80
C GLY A 14 9.50 4.26 -43.21
N LEU A 15 10.65 4.58 -43.80
CA LEU A 15 10.74 5.22 -45.11
C LEU A 15 11.16 4.24 -46.20
N LYS A 16 10.52 4.34 -47.37
CA LYS A 16 10.92 3.59 -48.58
C LYS A 16 12.25 4.13 -49.09
N LEU A 17 13.26 3.26 -49.25
CA LEU A 17 14.51 3.59 -49.91
C LEU A 17 14.31 3.56 -51.42
N ARG A 18 14.69 4.64 -52.11
CA ARG A 18 14.41 4.83 -53.53
C ARG A 18 15.69 4.91 -54.36
N ALA A 19 15.65 4.41 -55.59
CA ALA A 19 16.75 4.55 -56.55
C ALA A 19 16.86 6.00 -57.06
N GLU A 20 15.72 6.69 -57.18
CA GLU A 20 15.62 8.06 -57.67
C GLU A 20 14.79 8.94 -56.70
N PRO A 21 15.04 10.27 -56.64
CA PRO A 21 14.38 11.20 -55.72
C PRO A 21 12.97 11.59 -56.19
N GLU A 22 12.08 10.60 -56.36
CA GLU A 22 10.73 10.77 -56.88
C GLU A 22 9.70 9.98 -56.04
N PRO A 23 8.48 10.50 -55.82
CA PRO A 23 7.48 9.87 -54.96
C PRO A 23 6.71 8.70 -55.62
N THR A 24 7.19 8.15 -56.73
CA THR A 24 6.53 7.06 -57.49
C THR A 24 6.92 5.68 -56.97
N ASP A 25 6.05 4.67 -57.06
CA ASP A 25 6.41 3.31 -56.63
C ASP A 25 7.44 2.62 -57.54
N SER A 26 7.61 3.11 -58.79
CA SER A 26 8.67 2.64 -59.69
C SER A 26 10.09 2.97 -59.20
N SER A 27 10.25 4.01 -58.37
CA SER A 27 11.55 4.35 -57.80
C SER A 27 11.89 3.54 -56.54
N TYR A 28 10.96 2.72 -56.03
CA TYR A 28 11.16 1.96 -54.79
C TYR A 28 12.13 0.79 -54.99
N SER A 29 13.22 0.77 -54.22
CA SER A 29 14.25 -0.28 -54.30
C SER A 29 13.86 -1.61 -53.65
N GLY A 30 12.66 -1.72 -53.07
CA GLY A 30 12.23 -2.86 -52.25
C GLY A 30 12.76 -2.83 -50.81
N ALA A 31 13.70 -1.93 -50.48
CA ALA A 31 14.26 -1.79 -49.14
C ALA A 31 13.57 -0.67 -48.35
N LYS A 32 13.26 -0.92 -47.08
CA LYS A 32 12.60 0.05 -46.20
C LYS A 32 13.48 0.34 -45.00
N VAL A 33 13.77 1.62 -44.78
CA VAL A 33 14.57 2.08 -43.65
C VAL A 33 13.64 2.26 -42.44
N PRO A 34 13.86 1.54 -41.32
CA PRO A 34 12.93 1.53 -40.21
C PRO A 34 12.91 2.88 -39.46
N TYR A 35 11.83 3.11 -38.71
CA TYR A 35 11.72 4.25 -37.79
C TYR A 35 12.91 4.29 -36.81
N ARG A 36 13.44 5.49 -36.54
CA ARG A 36 14.64 5.74 -35.71
C ARG A 36 15.96 5.18 -36.26
N ALA A 37 15.98 4.65 -37.48
CA ALA A 37 17.25 4.32 -38.12
C ALA A 37 18.05 5.60 -38.38
N VAL A 38 19.33 5.56 -38.01
CA VAL A 38 20.26 6.66 -38.29
C VAL A 38 20.93 6.41 -39.63
N VAL A 39 20.78 7.36 -40.54
CA VAL A 39 21.36 7.31 -41.88
C VAL A 39 22.36 8.44 -42.06
N GLU A 40 23.37 8.22 -42.89
CA GLU A 40 24.35 9.23 -43.24
C GLU A 40 23.87 10.01 -44.46
N ALA A 41 23.70 11.32 -44.35
CA ALA A 41 23.33 12.16 -45.49
C ALA A 41 24.50 12.32 -46.46
N ILE A 42 24.22 12.09 -47.74
CA ILE A 42 25.17 12.28 -48.84
C ILE A 42 24.72 13.51 -49.64
N GLY A 43 25.40 14.64 -49.44
CA GLY A 43 25.06 15.91 -50.10
C GLY A 43 23.78 16.55 -49.57
N GLU A 44 23.31 17.59 -50.25
CA GLU A 44 22.11 18.34 -49.87
C GLU A 44 20.81 17.67 -50.35
N PRO A 45 19.67 17.89 -49.67
CA PRO A 45 18.37 17.43 -50.14
C PRO A 45 18.04 17.95 -51.54
N LYS A 46 17.56 17.07 -52.41
CA LYS A 46 17.09 17.42 -53.75
C LYS A 46 15.58 17.67 -53.70
N ARG A 47 15.16 18.86 -54.10
CA ARG A 47 13.74 19.20 -54.30
C ARG A 47 13.22 18.51 -55.56
N TYR A 48 12.07 17.85 -55.44
CA TYR A 48 11.36 17.26 -56.58
C TYR A 48 10.32 18.25 -57.11
N ASP A 49 9.44 18.74 -56.25
CA ASP A 49 8.44 19.77 -56.54
C ASP A 49 8.24 20.70 -55.31
N ASP A 50 7.15 21.47 -55.28
CA ASP A 50 6.84 22.37 -54.15
C ASP A 50 6.48 21.65 -52.85
N ARG A 51 6.17 20.36 -52.95
CA ARG A 51 5.69 19.54 -51.85
C ARG A 51 6.76 18.56 -51.35
N PHE A 52 7.50 17.93 -52.26
CA PHE A 52 8.43 16.86 -51.95
C PHE A 52 9.90 17.26 -52.10
N SER A 53 10.70 16.87 -51.12
CA SER A 53 12.17 16.80 -51.27
C SER A 53 12.70 15.50 -50.72
N PHE A 54 13.83 15.05 -51.27
CA PHE A 54 14.45 13.78 -50.95
C PHE A 54 15.91 13.99 -50.56
N GLN A 55 16.36 13.25 -49.55
CA GLN A 55 17.75 13.23 -49.14
C GLN A 55 18.41 11.96 -49.64
N LYS A 56 19.56 12.08 -50.30
CA LYS A 56 20.39 10.92 -50.60
C LYS A 56 21.09 10.49 -49.32
N VAL A 57 21.02 9.20 -49.00
CA VAL A 57 21.55 8.67 -47.75
C VAL A 57 22.31 7.37 -47.97
N ARG A 58 23.17 7.03 -47.00
CA ARG A 58 23.70 5.69 -46.78
C ARG A 58 23.09 5.11 -45.51
N THR A 59 22.51 3.92 -45.60
CA THR A 59 21.94 3.19 -44.45
C THR A 59 23.06 2.52 -43.64
N PRO A 60 22.80 2.10 -42.38
CA PRO A 60 23.77 1.33 -41.58
C PRO A 60 24.25 0.04 -42.27
N GLU A 61 23.41 -0.57 -43.08
CA GLU A 61 23.70 -1.79 -43.85
C GLU A 61 24.50 -1.49 -45.14
N GLY A 62 24.91 -0.24 -45.36
CA GLY A 62 25.73 0.19 -46.49
C GLY A 62 24.96 0.47 -47.78
N GLN A 63 23.62 0.36 -47.77
CA GLN A 63 22.79 0.65 -48.95
C GLN A 63 22.74 2.16 -49.20
N VAL A 64 22.83 2.58 -50.46
CA VAL A 64 22.73 3.99 -50.86
C VAL A 64 21.48 4.21 -51.68
N GLY A 65 20.68 5.20 -51.30
CA GLY A 65 19.45 5.54 -52.00
C GLY A 65 18.87 6.86 -51.51
N TRP A 66 17.65 7.16 -51.94
CA TRP A 66 16.92 8.38 -51.58
C TRP A 66 15.80 8.07 -50.61
N LEU A 67 15.70 8.87 -49.55
CA LEU A 67 14.59 8.85 -48.61
C LEU A 67 13.82 10.16 -48.72
N THR A 68 12.51 10.12 -48.51
CA THR A 68 11.71 11.34 -48.39
C THR A 68 12.25 12.16 -47.22
N TYR A 69 12.67 13.39 -47.51
CA TYR A 69 13.16 14.34 -46.52
C TYR A 69 12.00 15.21 -46.01
N ARG A 70 11.15 15.69 -46.92
CA ARG A 70 9.98 16.52 -46.61
C ARG A 70 8.81 16.20 -47.56
N ASP A 71 7.58 16.21 -47.02
CA ASP A 71 6.30 16.27 -47.74
C ASP A 71 5.46 17.41 -47.14
N GLY A 72 5.29 18.50 -47.87
CA GLY A 72 4.64 19.73 -47.38
C GLY A 72 5.37 20.28 -46.16
N ASP A 73 4.66 20.47 -45.06
CA ASP A 73 5.23 20.92 -43.77
C ASP A 73 5.82 19.77 -42.93
N THR A 74 5.68 18.52 -43.38
CA THR A 74 6.13 17.35 -42.62
C THR A 74 7.57 17.00 -42.96
N LEU A 75 8.46 17.02 -41.95
CA LEU A 75 9.83 16.56 -42.05
C LEU A 75 9.92 15.08 -41.65
N TYR A 76 10.53 14.26 -42.51
CA TYR A 76 10.63 12.80 -42.31
C TYR A 76 12.03 12.36 -41.88
N LEU A 77 13.02 13.27 -41.97
CA LEU A 77 14.40 13.04 -41.58
C LEU A 77 14.86 14.19 -40.68
N ASP A 78 15.09 13.88 -39.41
CA ASP A 78 15.53 14.86 -38.43
C ASP A 78 17.07 14.93 -38.38
N PRO A 79 17.67 16.13 -38.40
CA PRO A 79 19.09 16.27 -38.09
C PRO A 79 19.39 15.77 -36.68
N ILE A 80 20.37 14.89 -36.55
CA ILE A 80 20.93 14.56 -35.24
C ILE A 80 21.87 15.71 -34.88
N GLU A 81 21.35 16.71 -34.17
CA GLU A 81 22.14 17.84 -33.70
C GLU A 81 23.27 17.37 -32.78
N THR A 82 24.52 17.60 -33.21
CA THR A 82 25.73 17.46 -32.38
C THR A 82 26.03 18.78 -31.66
N ALA A 83 25.07 19.30 -30.91
CA ALA A 83 25.30 20.38 -29.95
C ALA A 83 24.87 19.89 -28.55
N PRO A 84 25.70 20.07 -27.50
CA PRO A 84 25.31 19.68 -26.16
C PRO A 84 24.12 20.53 -25.72
N PRO A 85 23.00 19.93 -25.27
CA PRO A 85 21.88 20.71 -24.80
C PRO A 85 22.26 21.41 -23.49
N THR A 86 21.84 22.65 -23.33
CA THR A 86 22.05 23.45 -22.12
C THR A 86 21.52 22.69 -20.91
N GLU A 87 22.44 22.32 -20.01
CA GLU A 87 22.09 21.71 -18.74
C GLU A 87 21.39 22.76 -17.87
N GLY A 88 20.14 22.47 -17.51
CA GLY A 88 19.28 23.31 -16.69
C GLY A 88 19.28 22.90 -15.23
N ALA A 89 18.28 23.36 -14.48
CA ALA A 89 18.18 23.15 -13.04
C ALA A 89 18.23 21.67 -12.64
N LYS A 90 18.80 21.40 -11.47
CA LYS A 90 18.75 20.07 -10.85
C LYS A 90 17.37 19.82 -10.24
N PHE A 91 16.87 18.60 -10.38
CA PHE A 91 15.61 18.15 -9.82
C PHE A 91 15.82 16.88 -8.99
N LYS A 92 15.12 16.76 -7.87
CA LYS A 92 15.09 15.52 -7.08
C LYS A 92 13.82 14.74 -7.39
N VAL A 93 13.96 13.44 -7.66
CA VAL A 93 12.83 12.52 -7.82
C VAL A 93 12.08 12.38 -6.49
N ASN A 94 10.84 12.85 -6.45
CA ASN A 94 10.00 12.89 -5.26
C ASN A 94 8.83 11.90 -5.32
N TRP A 95 9.11 10.67 -5.77
CA TRP A 95 8.13 9.59 -5.82
C TRP A 95 8.72 8.27 -5.36
N SER A 96 8.14 7.67 -4.31
CA SER A 96 8.70 6.50 -3.62
C SER A 96 8.85 5.25 -4.48
N ARG A 97 8.11 5.16 -5.60
CA ARG A 97 8.23 4.03 -6.55
C ARG A 97 9.24 4.27 -7.67
N GLY A 98 9.93 5.41 -7.65
CA GLY A 98 10.77 5.87 -8.76
C GLY A 98 9.96 6.30 -9.97
N LEU A 99 10.60 7.05 -10.87
CA LEU A 99 9.99 7.53 -12.11
C LEU A 99 10.45 6.69 -13.29
N ARG A 100 9.49 6.32 -14.14
CA ARG A 100 9.80 5.68 -15.42
C ARG A 100 10.46 6.71 -16.33
N MET A 101 11.69 6.44 -16.75
CA MET A 101 12.34 7.20 -17.80
C MET A 101 11.75 6.81 -19.16
N ARG A 102 11.52 7.82 -19.99
CA ARG A 102 10.80 7.67 -21.24
C ARG A 102 11.60 8.20 -22.43
N SER A 103 11.46 7.54 -23.57
CA SER A 103 12.05 7.97 -24.84
C SER A 103 11.34 9.20 -25.42
N GLN A 104 10.06 9.39 -25.07
CA GLN A 104 9.22 10.53 -25.47
C GLN A 104 8.43 11.07 -24.26
N PRO A 105 8.03 12.36 -24.25
CA PRO A 105 7.27 12.96 -23.16
C PRO A 105 5.77 12.58 -23.23
N GLU A 106 5.48 11.29 -23.20
CA GLU A 106 4.12 10.73 -23.32
C GLU A 106 3.94 9.53 -22.37
N PRO A 107 2.76 9.34 -21.75
CA PRO A 107 2.60 8.42 -20.61
C PRO A 107 2.47 6.93 -20.97
N SER A 108 2.38 6.55 -22.25
CA SER A 108 2.12 5.18 -22.69
C SER A 108 3.23 4.18 -22.30
N GLN A 109 2.96 2.89 -22.42
CA GLN A 109 4.02 1.88 -22.23
C GLN A 109 5.06 1.89 -23.36
N ALA A 110 4.71 2.37 -24.56
CA ALA A 110 5.62 2.38 -25.71
C ALA A 110 6.79 3.35 -25.53
N SER A 111 6.60 4.43 -24.75
CA SER A 111 7.68 5.36 -24.43
C SER A 111 8.57 4.91 -23.28
N PHE A 112 8.22 3.86 -22.53
CA PHE A 112 9.03 3.44 -21.37
C PHE A 112 10.34 2.79 -21.82
N THR A 113 11.49 3.33 -21.37
CA THR A 113 12.81 2.83 -21.78
C THR A 113 13.26 1.57 -21.02
N GLY A 114 12.44 1.06 -20.11
CA GLY A 114 12.82 0.01 -19.17
C GLY A 114 13.57 0.53 -17.92
N VAL A 115 13.95 1.80 -17.88
CA VAL A 115 14.70 2.41 -16.78
C VAL A 115 13.77 3.07 -15.76
N ILE A 116 13.88 2.67 -14.51
CA ILE A 116 13.23 3.35 -13.38
C ILE A 116 14.29 4.19 -12.65
N VAL A 117 14.11 5.51 -12.63
CA VAL A 117 14.93 6.44 -11.85
C VAL A 117 14.44 6.42 -10.40
N PRO A 118 15.25 5.96 -9.43
CA PRO A 118 14.80 5.78 -8.05
C PRO A 118 14.34 7.06 -7.35
N TYR A 119 13.61 6.89 -6.25
CA TYR A 119 13.30 7.98 -5.33
C TYR A 119 14.60 8.63 -4.82
N GLY A 120 14.61 9.96 -4.74
CA GLY A 120 15.73 10.71 -4.19
C GLY A 120 16.88 10.97 -5.18
N THR A 121 16.90 10.31 -6.34
CA THR A 121 17.89 10.59 -7.39
C THR A 121 17.80 12.05 -7.84
N VAL A 122 18.95 12.73 -7.84
CA VAL A 122 19.08 14.08 -8.40
C VAL A 122 19.40 13.95 -9.87
N VAL A 123 18.56 14.52 -10.71
CA VAL A 123 18.70 14.53 -12.17
C VAL A 123 18.91 15.96 -12.67
N THR A 124 19.72 16.12 -13.71
CA THR A 124 19.95 17.42 -14.35
C THR A 124 18.90 17.62 -15.42
N GLY A 125 18.06 18.66 -15.30
CA GLY A 125 17.10 19.00 -16.34
C GLY A 125 17.81 19.40 -17.63
N ILE A 126 17.26 19.00 -18.77
CA ILE A 126 17.77 19.35 -20.10
C ILE A 126 16.65 20.07 -20.84
N GLY A 127 16.84 21.35 -21.12
CA GLY A 127 15.84 22.18 -21.81
C GLY A 127 14.54 22.37 -21.02
N GLU A 128 13.56 22.99 -21.69
CA GLU A 128 12.26 23.33 -21.12
C GLU A 128 11.35 22.11 -20.91
N PRO A 129 10.44 22.14 -19.91
CA PRO A 129 9.47 21.08 -19.70
C PRO A 129 8.44 21.03 -20.83
N PHE A 130 8.00 19.81 -21.18
CA PHE A 130 6.95 19.56 -22.16
C PHE A 130 5.61 19.33 -21.48
N SER A 131 4.56 20.05 -21.91
CA SER A 131 3.19 19.85 -21.42
C SER A 131 2.42 18.94 -22.38
N HIS A 132 1.91 17.82 -21.87
CA HIS A 132 1.13 16.84 -22.61
C HIS A 132 -0.37 17.12 -22.50
N PRO A 133 -1.19 16.90 -23.55
CA PRO A 133 -2.64 17.15 -23.53
C PRO A 133 -3.41 16.48 -22.38
N ASP A 134 -2.98 15.28 -21.98
CA ASP A 134 -3.58 14.54 -20.85
C ASP A 134 -3.22 15.09 -19.45
N GLY A 135 -2.60 16.27 -19.36
CA GLY A 135 -2.28 16.96 -18.10
C GLY A 135 -0.97 16.54 -17.43
N PHE A 136 -0.12 15.78 -18.14
CA PHE A 136 1.24 15.49 -17.68
C PHE A 136 2.19 16.62 -18.07
N VAL A 137 3.12 16.95 -17.20
CA VAL A 137 4.30 17.75 -17.55
C VAL A 137 5.51 16.84 -17.48
N PHE A 138 6.32 16.79 -18.53
CA PHE A 138 7.53 16.00 -18.60
C PHE A 138 8.77 16.91 -18.62
N GLN A 139 9.81 16.50 -17.91
CA GLN A 139 11.12 17.13 -17.95
C GLN A 139 12.10 16.14 -18.58
N ARG A 140 12.76 16.55 -19.67
CA ARG A 140 13.92 15.80 -20.16
C ARG A 140 15.04 15.99 -19.15
N ALA A 141 15.71 14.91 -18.76
CA ALA A 141 16.70 14.94 -17.71
C ALA A 141 17.82 13.91 -17.93
N ARG A 142 19.01 14.20 -17.40
CA ARG A 142 20.14 13.26 -17.28
C ARG A 142 20.23 12.74 -15.86
N THR A 143 20.39 11.43 -15.72
CA THR A 143 20.71 10.78 -14.43
C THR A 143 22.19 10.92 -14.09
N PRO A 144 22.60 10.69 -12.83
CA PRO A 144 24.02 10.62 -12.44
C PRO A 144 24.82 9.59 -13.26
N GLU A 145 24.18 8.50 -13.67
CA GLU A 145 24.75 7.43 -14.48
C GLU A 145 24.82 7.79 -15.98
N GLY A 146 24.46 9.02 -16.36
CA GLY A 146 24.57 9.54 -17.72
C GLY A 146 23.40 9.20 -18.65
N GLN A 147 22.39 8.46 -18.19
CA GLN A 147 21.21 8.13 -19.01
C GLN A 147 20.33 9.36 -19.21
N VAL A 148 19.89 9.60 -20.44
CA VAL A 148 19.03 10.74 -20.81
C VAL A 148 17.66 10.26 -21.26
N GLY A 149 16.61 10.85 -20.71
CA GLY A 149 15.23 10.60 -21.12
C GLY A 149 14.24 11.56 -20.48
N TRP A 150 12.95 11.34 -20.70
CA TRP A 150 11.86 12.14 -20.17
C TRP A 150 11.32 11.54 -18.88
N LEU A 151 11.21 12.36 -17.85
CA LEU A 151 10.63 12.01 -16.56
C LEU A 151 9.38 12.84 -16.33
N THR A 152 8.35 12.24 -15.73
CA THR A 152 7.17 13.00 -15.31
C THR A 152 7.59 14.01 -14.23
N ARG A 153 7.40 15.29 -14.51
CA ARG A 153 7.66 16.41 -13.59
C ARG A 153 6.46 16.66 -12.68
N SER A 154 5.26 16.69 -13.25
CA SER A 154 4.00 16.83 -12.52
C SER A 154 2.84 16.16 -13.27
N TYR A 155 1.80 15.79 -12.52
CA TYR A 155 0.50 15.35 -13.06
C TYR A 155 -0.61 15.73 -12.07
N GLY A 156 -1.59 16.51 -12.53
CA GLY A 156 -2.56 17.16 -11.64
C GLY A 156 -1.86 18.00 -10.57
N TYR A 157 -2.23 17.83 -9.30
CA TYR A 157 -1.61 18.51 -8.15
C TYR A 157 -0.36 17.81 -7.60
N THR A 158 0.10 16.72 -8.22
CA THR A 158 1.26 15.95 -7.72
C THR A 158 2.53 16.36 -8.44
N THR A 159 3.54 16.76 -7.68
CA THR A 159 4.89 17.09 -8.17
C THR A 159 5.84 15.92 -7.96
N TYR A 160 6.33 15.35 -9.05
CA TYR A 160 7.21 14.18 -9.08
C TYR A 160 8.69 14.55 -9.20
N LEU A 161 8.99 15.73 -9.76
CA LEU A 161 10.33 16.32 -9.78
C LEU A 161 10.30 17.67 -9.06
N VAL A 162 11.01 17.76 -7.95
CA VAL A 162 11.12 18.98 -7.16
C VAL A 162 12.42 19.68 -7.53
N LYS A 163 12.33 20.96 -7.92
CA LYS A 163 13.52 21.76 -8.24
C LYS A 163 14.38 21.88 -6.99
N VAL A 164 15.67 21.57 -7.11
CA VAL A 164 16.64 21.86 -6.06
C VAL A 164 16.85 23.37 -6.09
N LYS A 165 16.42 24.09 -5.05
CA LYS A 165 16.66 25.53 -4.94
C LYS A 165 18.15 25.76 -4.71
N GLU A 166 18.77 26.61 -5.53
CA GLU A 166 19.97 27.34 -5.15
C GLU A 166 19.51 28.54 -4.33
N GLU A 167 19.41 28.37 -3.00
CA GLU A 167 19.38 29.48 -2.06
C GLU A 167 20.57 29.28 -1.12
N ALA A 168 21.28 30.39 -0.92
CA ALA A 168 22.55 30.54 -0.23
C ALA A 168 22.54 29.95 1.19
N GLU A 169 23.74 29.56 1.61
CA GLU A 169 24.05 28.93 2.90
C GLU A 169 23.51 27.50 3.05
N GLU A 170 24.01 26.62 2.18
CA GLU A 170 24.65 25.43 2.73
C GLU A 170 25.69 25.92 3.76
N GLN A 171 25.29 25.98 5.03
CA GLN A 171 26.29 25.78 6.06
C GLN A 171 27.01 24.48 5.69
N PRO A 172 28.35 24.51 5.63
CA PRO A 172 29.07 23.28 5.40
C PRO A 172 28.76 22.42 6.61
N GLU A 173 28.31 21.19 6.41
CA GLU A 173 29.06 20.13 7.07
C GLU A 173 29.41 19.04 6.06
N PRO A 174 30.72 18.85 5.81
CA PRO A 174 31.21 17.53 5.43
C PRO A 174 30.92 16.57 6.59
N ASP A 175 31.17 15.28 6.38
CA ASP A 175 31.36 14.30 7.44
C ASP A 175 32.49 14.72 8.42
N GLU A 176 32.27 15.75 9.23
CA GLU A 176 32.93 15.85 10.53
C GLU A 176 32.08 15.07 11.53
N PRO A 177 32.67 14.10 12.25
CA PRO A 177 31.96 13.38 13.28
C PRO A 177 31.56 14.35 14.38
N GLN A 178 30.29 14.78 14.38
CA GLN A 178 29.75 15.55 15.50
C GLN A 178 30.03 14.77 16.79
N PRO A 179 30.67 15.41 17.78
CA PRO A 179 31.08 14.71 18.98
C PRO A 179 29.85 14.15 19.68
N GLU A 180 29.98 12.94 20.23
CA GLU A 180 28.96 12.39 21.11
C GLU A 180 28.82 13.31 22.32
N THR A 181 27.64 13.92 22.46
CA THR A 181 27.34 14.88 23.52
C THR A 181 26.78 14.20 24.76
N GLY A 182 26.32 12.95 24.65
CA GLY A 182 25.82 12.18 25.78
C GLY A 182 25.13 10.88 25.37
N LYS A 183 24.60 10.16 26.36
CA LYS A 183 23.79 8.96 26.17
C LYS A 183 22.36 9.26 26.57
N LEU A 184 21.42 8.88 25.72
CA LEU A 184 19.99 9.05 25.96
C LEU A 184 19.27 7.71 25.85
N TRP A 185 18.11 7.61 26.49
CA TRP A 185 17.23 6.45 26.46
C TRP A 185 15.86 6.81 25.91
N VAL A 186 15.31 5.93 25.08
CA VAL A 186 13.95 6.05 24.58
C VAL A 186 12.95 5.74 25.69
N THR A 187 12.13 6.73 26.08
CA THR A 187 11.17 6.60 27.18
C THR A 187 9.74 6.28 26.72
N TRP A 188 9.47 6.39 25.42
CA TRP A 188 8.14 6.14 24.86
C TRP A 188 7.90 4.66 24.56
N LEU A 189 6.80 4.11 25.08
CA LEU A 189 6.49 2.67 24.99
C LEU A 189 6.32 2.15 23.56
N ASP A 190 5.84 2.98 22.62
CA ASP A 190 5.70 2.59 21.21
C ASP A 190 7.03 2.66 20.44
N GLY A 191 8.10 3.13 21.10
CA GLY A 191 9.35 3.48 20.45
C GLY A 191 9.27 4.79 19.67
N LEU A 192 10.41 5.18 19.09
CA LEU A 192 10.54 6.41 18.31
C LEU A 192 10.91 6.12 16.87
N LYS A 193 10.24 6.80 15.95
CA LYS A 193 10.56 6.75 14.53
C LYS A 193 11.87 7.47 14.28
N LEU A 194 12.86 6.77 13.74
CA LEU A 194 14.09 7.37 13.23
C LEU A 194 13.79 8.12 11.93
N ARG A 195 14.34 9.32 11.81
CA ARG A 195 14.03 10.23 10.71
C ARG A 195 15.29 10.72 10.02
N GLY A 196 15.23 10.90 8.70
CA GLY A 196 16.31 11.51 7.94
C GLY A 196 16.45 13.02 8.19
N LYS A 197 15.43 13.66 8.76
CA LYS A 197 15.40 15.10 9.08
C LYS A 197 14.63 15.36 10.39
N PRO A 198 14.91 16.48 11.09
CA PRO A 198 14.23 16.88 12.32
C PRO A 198 12.83 17.48 12.05
N GLU A 199 11.93 16.69 11.46
CA GLU A 199 10.55 17.10 11.19
C GLU A 199 9.55 15.96 11.45
N PRO A 200 8.32 16.25 11.91
CA PRO A 200 7.36 15.21 12.32
C PRO A 200 6.74 14.43 11.15
N SER A 201 6.92 14.89 9.91
CA SER A 201 6.38 14.30 8.69
C SER A 201 6.73 12.82 8.51
N LEU A 202 5.77 11.99 8.10
CA LEU A 202 6.05 10.58 7.77
C LEU A 202 6.96 10.43 6.54
N ALA A 203 7.12 11.48 5.72
CA ALA A 203 8.01 11.46 4.56
C ALA A 203 9.49 11.30 4.93
N THR A 204 9.85 11.61 6.18
CA THR A 204 11.23 11.52 6.67
C THR A 204 11.51 10.26 7.48
N PHE A 205 10.48 9.46 7.75
CA PHE A 205 10.64 8.20 8.45
C PHE A 205 11.52 7.24 7.65
N THR A 206 12.59 6.73 8.26
CA THR A 206 13.55 5.83 7.58
C THR A 206 13.02 4.41 7.44
N GLY A 207 11.94 4.07 8.14
CA GLY A 207 11.47 2.70 8.32
C GLY A 207 11.90 2.08 9.67
N THR A 208 12.86 2.70 10.36
CA THR A 208 13.40 2.21 11.63
C THR A 208 12.64 2.78 12.83
N ILE A 209 12.07 1.91 13.67
CA ILE A 209 11.50 2.29 14.97
C ILE A 209 12.49 1.86 16.06
N VAL A 210 12.98 2.82 16.82
CA VAL A 210 13.88 2.62 17.95
C VAL A 210 13.04 2.23 19.18
N PRO A 211 13.21 1.03 19.75
CA PRO A 211 12.34 0.53 20.81
C PRO A 211 12.49 1.31 22.12
N TYR A 212 11.46 1.22 22.97
CA TYR A 212 11.53 1.64 24.37
C TYR A 212 12.76 1.04 25.07
N GLY A 213 13.42 1.85 25.92
CA GLY A 213 14.58 1.42 26.70
C GLY A 213 15.87 1.31 25.90
N ALA A 214 15.83 1.50 24.57
CA ALA A 214 17.04 1.55 23.75
C ALA A 214 17.91 2.75 24.15
N GLN A 215 19.21 2.51 24.29
CA GLN A 215 20.20 3.56 24.46
C GLN A 215 20.67 4.04 23.09
N VAL A 216 20.79 5.36 22.94
CA VAL A 216 21.31 6.03 21.75
C VAL A 216 22.38 7.04 22.16
N ALA A 217 23.37 7.26 21.29
CA ALA A 217 24.35 8.33 21.49
C ALA A 217 23.81 9.63 20.89
N ALA A 218 23.68 10.67 21.71
CA ALA A 218 23.29 12.00 21.25
C ALA A 218 24.46 12.64 20.50
N LEU A 219 24.17 13.24 19.34
CA LEU A 219 25.12 13.96 18.50
C LEU A 219 24.70 15.43 18.43
N GLY A 220 25.55 16.32 18.93
CA GLY A 220 25.25 17.76 18.95
C GLY A 220 24.05 18.15 19.82
N ALA A 221 23.58 19.38 19.64
CA ALA A 221 22.45 19.95 20.38
C ALA A 221 21.09 19.60 19.72
N PRO A 222 20.00 19.50 20.51
CA PRO A 222 18.65 19.33 19.96
C PRO A 222 18.23 20.49 19.05
N GLN A 223 17.47 20.17 18.00
CA GLN A 223 16.88 21.15 17.09
C GLN A 223 15.38 21.29 17.32
N GLU A 224 14.88 22.53 17.31
CA GLU A 224 13.47 22.85 17.46
C GLU A 224 12.81 23.04 16.10
N HIS A 225 11.64 22.43 15.93
CA HIS A 225 10.79 22.55 14.75
C HIS A 225 9.67 23.56 15.01
N ALA A 226 9.22 24.26 13.98
CA ALA A 226 8.20 25.32 14.08
C ALA A 226 6.87 24.87 14.73
N GLU A 227 6.54 23.58 14.63
CA GLU A 227 5.35 22.99 15.26
C GLU A 227 5.55 22.65 16.76
N GLY A 228 6.68 23.03 17.38
CA GLY A 228 6.96 22.81 18.81
C GLY A 228 7.58 21.45 19.16
N TYR A 229 8.00 20.68 18.15
CA TYR A 229 8.77 19.45 18.38
C TYR A 229 10.24 19.80 18.58
N LYS A 230 10.90 19.06 19.48
CA LYS A 230 12.36 19.03 19.56
C LYS A 230 12.87 17.69 19.06
N PHE A 231 13.94 17.72 18.30
CA PHE A 231 14.57 16.54 17.71
C PHE A 231 16.04 16.48 18.12
N GLN A 232 16.49 15.30 18.53
CA GLN A 232 17.89 15.00 18.80
C GLN A 232 18.46 14.17 17.65
N LYS A 233 19.60 14.60 17.10
CA LYS A 233 20.39 13.74 16.20
C LYS A 233 21.04 12.67 17.06
N ALA A 234 20.87 11.41 16.67
CA ALA A 234 21.28 10.28 17.47
C ALA A 234 21.91 9.19 16.61
N ARG A 235 22.89 8.48 17.18
CA ARG A 235 23.47 7.26 16.64
C ARG A 235 22.94 6.06 17.39
N LEU A 236 22.44 5.08 16.65
CA LEU A 236 21.97 3.79 17.17
C LEU A 236 23.16 2.86 17.42
N VAL A 237 22.91 1.76 18.13
CA VAL A 237 23.94 0.76 18.49
C VAL A 237 24.56 0.08 17.27
N ASP A 238 23.79 -0.06 16.18
CA ASP A 238 24.26 -0.61 14.89
C ASP A 238 24.99 0.43 14.02
N GLY A 239 25.11 1.67 14.51
CA GLY A 239 25.77 2.77 13.81
C GLY A 239 24.85 3.60 12.91
N GLU A 240 23.56 3.24 12.76
CA GLU A 240 22.62 4.07 12.00
C GLU A 240 22.47 5.46 12.66
N ILE A 241 22.50 6.52 11.86
CA ILE A 241 22.38 7.90 12.34
C ILE A 241 21.09 8.51 11.79
N GLY A 242 20.34 9.19 12.65
CA GLY A 242 19.16 9.95 12.25
C GLY A 242 18.66 10.87 13.35
N TRP A 243 17.45 11.36 13.18
CA TRP A 243 16.78 12.27 14.09
C TRP A 243 15.65 11.55 14.83
N LEU A 244 15.63 11.70 16.15
CA LEU A 244 14.59 11.18 17.03
C LEU A 244 13.89 12.35 17.71
N THR A 245 12.57 12.26 17.88
CA THR A 245 11.84 13.25 18.67
C THR A 245 12.31 13.16 20.13
N SER A 246 12.85 14.24 20.68
CA SER A 246 13.30 14.31 22.07
C SER A 246 12.18 14.78 23.00
N SER A 247 11.40 15.78 22.57
CA SER A 247 10.24 16.28 23.33
C SER A 247 9.18 16.89 22.41
N TYR A 248 7.92 16.90 22.86
CA TYR A 248 6.82 17.67 22.23
C TYR A 248 5.83 18.10 23.31
N GLY A 249 5.54 19.41 23.37
CA GLY A 249 4.81 19.99 24.49
C GLY A 249 5.51 19.69 25.82
N GLY A 250 4.77 19.14 26.79
CA GLY A 250 5.34 18.68 28.07
C GLY A 250 5.82 17.23 28.09
N THR A 251 5.76 16.50 26.96
CA THR A 251 6.13 15.08 26.92
C THR A 251 7.60 14.91 26.53
N ILE A 252 8.34 14.15 27.32
CA ILE A 252 9.75 13.80 27.09
C ILE A 252 9.83 12.38 26.53
N TYR A 253 10.44 12.24 25.36
CA TYR A 253 10.58 10.98 24.62
C TYR A 253 12.00 10.41 24.67
N LEU A 254 12.99 11.26 24.91
CA LEU A 254 14.38 10.90 25.17
C LEU A 254 14.83 11.49 26.50
N SER A 255 15.45 10.67 27.36
CA SER A 255 15.92 11.08 28.69
C SER A 255 17.37 10.65 28.92
N GLU A 256 18.09 11.35 29.79
CA GLU A 256 19.39 10.91 30.33
C GLU A 256 19.24 9.84 31.43
N GLU A 257 18.02 9.60 31.88
CA GLU A 257 17.71 8.54 32.83
C GLU A 257 17.15 7.32 32.10
N LYS A 258 17.68 6.14 32.40
CA LYS A 258 17.12 4.88 31.90
C LYS A 258 15.69 4.74 32.42
N PRO A 259 14.69 4.56 31.55
CA PRO A 259 13.32 4.43 32.00
C PRO A 259 13.12 3.07 32.71
N ASP A 260 12.25 3.06 33.71
CA ASP A 260 12.05 1.93 34.62
C ASP A 260 10.58 1.49 34.68
N LEU A 261 10.33 0.22 34.37
CA LEU A 261 9.01 -0.43 34.48
C LEU A 261 8.91 -1.39 35.68
N THR A 262 9.93 -1.47 36.54
CA THR A 262 9.95 -2.43 37.66
C THR A 262 9.07 -2.02 38.85
N THR A 263 8.56 -0.79 38.83
CA THR A 263 7.74 -0.25 39.92
C THR A 263 6.36 -0.90 40.06
N LYS A 264 5.86 -1.56 39.00
CA LYS A 264 4.56 -2.26 39.01
C LYS A 264 4.63 -3.56 38.20
N PRO A 265 3.93 -4.63 38.62
CA PRO A 265 3.80 -5.84 37.81
C PRO A 265 3.13 -5.56 36.45
N ILE A 266 3.62 -6.22 35.41
CA ILE A 266 3.07 -6.10 34.05
C ILE A 266 2.27 -7.36 33.75
N GLU A 267 0.97 -7.33 34.03
CA GLU A 267 0.09 -8.49 33.85
C GLU A 267 -0.20 -8.78 32.38
N THR A 268 -0.28 -7.73 31.56
CA THR A 268 -0.59 -7.83 30.14
C THR A 268 0.42 -7.02 29.33
N ALA A 269 1.01 -7.68 28.33
CA ALA A 269 1.89 -7.07 27.34
C ALA A 269 1.19 -7.05 25.98
N GLN A 270 1.82 -6.42 25.01
CA GLN A 270 1.46 -6.49 23.59
C GLN A 270 2.71 -6.31 22.74
N VAL A 271 2.61 -6.66 21.46
CA VAL A 271 3.73 -6.50 20.54
C VAL A 271 4.00 -5.00 20.31
N SER A 272 5.26 -4.61 20.45
CA SER A 272 5.73 -3.25 20.22
C SER A 272 5.81 -2.97 18.72
N PRO A 273 5.49 -1.74 18.27
CA PRO A 273 5.70 -1.34 16.87
C PRO A 273 7.15 -1.54 16.38
N ALA A 274 8.12 -1.54 17.30
CA ALA A 274 9.52 -1.85 16.98
C ALA A 274 9.75 -3.28 16.45
N ALA A 275 8.84 -4.21 16.72
CA ALA A 275 8.86 -5.56 16.15
C ALA A 275 8.29 -5.62 14.71
N GLY A 276 7.74 -4.51 14.22
CA GLY A 276 6.93 -4.48 13.00
C GLY A 276 5.50 -4.94 13.27
N MET A 277 4.89 -5.58 12.27
CA MET A 277 3.47 -5.99 12.32
C MET A 277 3.22 -7.25 13.17
N TRP A 278 4.22 -8.12 13.33
CA TRP A 278 4.10 -9.34 14.12
C TRP A 278 5.42 -9.65 14.83
N ALA A 279 5.33 -10.21 16.03
CA ALA A 279 6.44 -10.81 16.74
C ALA A 279 6.44 -12.34 16.58
N GLU A 280 7.64 -12.92 16.58
CA GLU A 280 7.82 -14.37 16.63
C GLU A 280 7.64 -14.88 18.05
N MET A 281 6.91 -15.99 18.20
CA MET A 281 6.76 -16.71 19.47
C MET A 281 7.32 -18.13 19.32
N ARG A 282 8.10 -18.55 20.31
CA ARG A 282 8.88 -19.80 20.31
C ARG A 282 8.54 -20.65 21.53
N GLY A 283 8.65 -21.98 21.44
CA GLY A 283 8.47 -22.86 22.59
C GLY A 283 9.57 -22.72 23.64
N SER A 284 10.75 -22.25 23.23
CA SER A 284 11.87 -21.88 24.08
C SER A 284 12.63 -20.71 23.44
N PRO A 285 13.41 -19.91 24.20
CA PRO A 285 14.22 -18.81 23.67
C PRO A 285 15.05 -19.16 22.43
N ASP A 286 15.77 -20.29 22.48
CA ASP A 286 16.62 -20.76 21.36
C ASP A 286 15.89 -21.71 20.39
N GLY A 287 14.59 -21.92 20.59
CA GLY A 287 13.77 -22.85 19.82
C GLY A 287 13.37 -22.30 18.45
N ALA A 288 12.71 -23.13 17.64
CA ALA A 288 12.13 -22.66 16.38
C ALA A 288 10.92 -21.73 16.62
N VAL A 289 10.60 -20.90 15.62
CA VAL A 289 9.36 -20.12 15.63
C VAL A 289 8.17 -21.06 15.50
N GLU A 290 7.30 -21.04 16.51
CA GLU A 290 6.10 -21.88 16.56
C GLU A 290 4.85 -21.09 16.18
N TRP A 291 4.85 -19.78 16.48
CA TRP A 291 3.68 -18.92 16.29
C TRP A 291 4.08 -17.47 15.95
N TRP A 292 3.13 -16.72 15.41
CA TRP A 292 3.26 -15.29 15.15
C TRP A 292 2.16 -14.56 15.89
N VAL A 293 2.49 -13.46 16.55
CA VAL A 293 1.56 -12.65 17.35
C VAL A 293 1.54 -11.25 16.78
N GLY A 294 0.36 -10.72 16.49
CA GLY A 294 0.20 -9.34 15.98
C GLY A 294 0.22 -8.25 17.05
N GLY A 295 0.42 -7.00 16.63
CA GLY A 295 0.56 -5.80 17.47
C GLY A 295 -0.59 -5.55 18.45
N ALA A 296 -1.82 -5.82 18.02
CA ALA A 296 -3.02 -5.54 18.80
C ALA A 296 -3.37 -6.63 19.85
N VAL A 297 -2.61 -7.73 19.91
CA VAL A 297 -2.95 -8.89 20.75
C VAL A 297 -2.59 -8.61 22.22
N PRO A 298 -3.56 -8.65 23.15
CA PRO A 298 -3.26 -8.63 24.57
C PRO A 298 -2.66 -9.97 24.99
N LEU A 299 -1.42 -9.93 25.48
CA LEU A 299 -0.64 -11.09 25.90
C LEU A 299 -0.62 -11.17 27.42
N ARG A 300 -1.13 -12.27 27.98
CA ARG A 300 -1.01 -12.53 29.42
C ARG A 300 0.44 -12.88 29.74
N VAL A 301 1.06 -12.12 30.63
CA VAL A 301 2.45 -12.34 31.06
C VAL A 301 2.46 -13.36 32.20
N LEU A 302 3.32 -14.39 32.12
CA LEU A 302 3.35 -15.45 33.12
C LEU A 302 4.24 -15.14 34.33
N ASP A 303 5.21 -14.23 34.18
CA ASP A 303 5.98 -13.63 35.28
C ASP A 303 5.82 -12.09 35.28
N PRO A 304 4.69 -11.55 35.78
CA PRO A 304 4.42 -10.11 35.75
C PRO A 304 5.44 -9.27 36.52
N SER A 305 6.00 -9.79 37.61
CA SER A 305 6.96 -9.08 38.46
C SER A 305 8.34 -8.96 37.80
N GLY A 306 8.81 -10.00 37.11
CA GLY A 306 10.08 -9.98 36.39
C GLY A 306 10.03 -9.29 35.02
N ALA A 307 8.84 -9.16 34.41
CA ALA A 307 8.69 -8.63 33.05
C ALA A 307 9.14 -7.18 32.89
N GLY A 308 8.92 -6.32 33.90
CA GLY A 308 9.30 -4.91 33.85
C GLY A 308 10.80 -4.69 33.66
N ALA A 309 11.63 -5.56 34.24
CA ALA A 309 13.08 -5.49 34.08
C ALA A 309 13.56 -5.93 32.69
N LYS A 310 12.74 -6.67 31.93
CA LYS A 310 13.10 -7.28 30.64
C LYS A 310 12.57 -6.52 29.44
N ILE A 311 11.37 -5.94 29.52
CA ILE A 311 10.69 -5.28 28.39
C ILE A 311 11.63 -4.26 27.71
N GLY A 312 11.62 -4.26 26.37
CA GLY A 312 12.49 -3.43 25.54
C GLY A 312 13.92 -3.95 25.38
N GLN A 313 14.36 -4.96 26.15
CA GLN A 313 15.75 -5.43 26.12
C GLN A 313 15.97 -6.57 25.11
N ALA A 314 17.01 -6.42 24.28
CA ALA A 314 17.44 -7.45 23.34
C ALA A 314 18.04 -8.67 24.06
N GLY A 315 17.81 -9.86 23.51
CA GLY A 315 18.31 -11.13 24.07
C GLY A 315 17.63 -11.59 25.37
N GLN A 316 16.72 -10.80 25.94
CA GLN A 316 15.84 -11.21 27.03
C GLN A 316 14.53 -11.76 26.47
N TRP A 317 13.89 -12.66 27.22
CA TRP A 317 12.66 -13.33 26.78
C TRP A 317 11.60 -13.28 27.86
N ILE A 318 10.35 -13.09 27.44
CA ILE A 318 9.18 -13.08 28.31
C ILE A 318 8.25 -14.19 27.87
N GLU A 319 7.87 -15.01 28.84
CA GLU A 319 6.89 -16.05 28.63
C GLU A 319 5.47 -15.46 28.70
N VAL A 320 4.69 -15.72 27.65
CA VAL A 320 3.35 -15.16 27.47
C VAL A 320 2.35 -16.23 27.08
N GLU A 321 1.08 -15.92 27.28
CA GLU A 321 -0.06 -16.67 26.74
C GLU A 321 -0.97 -15.74 25.93
N THR A 322 -1.36 -16.19 24.73
CA THR A 322 -2.25 -15.45 23.84
C THR A 322 -3.73 -15.68 24.19
N PRO A 323 -4.67 -14.85 23.69
CA PRO A 323 -6.11 -15.10 23.81
C PRO A 323 -6.56 -16.44 23.22
N ALA A 324 -5.82 -17.00 22.26
CA ALA A 324 -6.03 -18.34 21.72
C ALA A 324 -5.40 -19.46 22.54
N PHE A 325 -4.97 -19.19 23.79
CA PHE A 325 -4.34 -20.15 24.70
C PHE A 325 -3.03 -20.74 24.17
N LYS A 326 -2.32 -20.03 23.29
CA LYS A 326 -0.97 -20.41 22.86
C LYS A 326 0.02 -19.86 23.88
N ARG A 327 0.90 -20.70 24.39
CA ARG A 327 1.95 -20.34 25.34
C ARG A 327 3.31 -20.40 24.65
N GLY A 328 4.18 -19.45 24.95
CA GLY A 328 5.54 -19.43 24.43
C GLY A 328 6.33 -18.21 24.88
N PHE A 329 7.53 -18.07 24.34
CA PHE A 329 8.46 -16.98 24.62
C PHE A 329 8.48 -16.00 23.45
N ILE A 330 8.40 -14.71 23.75
CA ILE A 330 8.64 -13.61 22.81
C ILE A 330 9.83 -12.80 23.31
N GLU A 331 10.68 -12.35 22.39
CA GLU A 331 11.83 -11.52 22.73
C GLU A 331 11.35 -10.20 23.35
N ALA A 332 11.94 -9.82 24.48
CA ALA A 332 11.43 -8.73 25.30
C ALA A 332 11.53 -7.36 24.59
N LYS A 333 12.50 -7.19 23.67
CA LYS A 333 12.59 -6.01 22.78
C LYS A 333 11.38 -5.82 21.87
N CYS A 334 10.65 -6.91 21.60
CA CYS A 334 9.47 -6.90 20.75
C CYS A 334 8.18 -6.64 21.53
N LEU A 335 8.26 -6.42 22.85
CA LEU A 335 7.10 -6.23 23.72
C LEU A 335 7.08 -4.85 24.36
N LYS A 336 5.86 -4.41 24.68
CA LYS A 336 5.57 -3.25 25.53
C LYS A 336 4.39 -3.59 26.46
N PRO A 337 4.17 -2.85 27.55
CA PRO A 337 2.95 -2.97 28.34
C PRO A 337 1.70 -2.78 27.46
N PHE A 338 0.66 -3.57 27.71
CA PHE A 338 -0.63 -3.39 27.03
C PHE A 338 -1.26 -2.08 27.46
N THR A 339 -1.70 -1.29 26.48
CA THR A 339 -2.40 -0.02 26.71
C THR A 339 -3.81 -0.18 26.18
N PRO A 340 -4.83 -0.32 27.05
CA PRO A 340 -6.22 -0.43 26.59
C PRO A 340 -6.62 0.84 25.83
N SER A 341 -7.32 0.67 24.71
CA SER A 341 -7.96 1.79 24.03
C SER A 341 -9.03 2.39 24.95
N LYS A 342 -8.98 3.72 25.16
CA LYS A 342 -9.96 4.46 25.99
C LYS A 342 -11.23 4.85 25.23
N HIS A 343 -11.63 4.08 24.22
CA HIS A 343 -12.80 4.41 23.40
C HIS A 343 -13.98 3.52 23.74
N ARG A 344 -14.88 4.04 24.57
CA ARG A 344 -16.31 3.74 24.43
C ARG A 344 -16.99 5.04 24.04
N ALA A 345 -17.05 5.31 22.73
CA ALA A 345 -17.95 6.33 22.23
C ALA A 345 -19.39 5.91 22.52
N VAL A 346 -20.28 6.87 22.74
CA VAL A 346 -21.72 6.58 22.76
C VAL A 346 -22.08 5.96 21.41
N SER A 347 -22.70 4.77 21.42
CA SER A 347 -23.16 4.08 20.23
C SER A 347 -24.01 5.02 19.40
N ARG A 348 -23.60 5.29 18.15
CA ARG A 348 -24.36 6.17 17.27
C ARG A 348 -25.61 5.45 16.73
N LEU A 349 -26.57 6.21 16.20
CA LEU A 349 -27.75 5.61 15.58
C LEU A 349 -27.34 4.68 14.43
N GLY A 350 -27.67 3.40 14.51
CA GLY A 350 -27.17 2.36 13.58
C GLY A 350 -26.00 1.54 14.14
N GLU A 351 -25.64 1.71 15.41
CA GLU A 351 -24.76 0.80 16.17
C GLU A 351 -25.54 0.05 17.27
N SER A 352 -24.96 -1.03 17.77
CA SER A 352 -25.52 -1.81 18.88
C SER A 352 -24.46 -2.10 19.93
N ASP A 353 -24.81 -1.96 21.20
CA ASP A 353 -23.96 -2.36 22.34
C ASP A 353 -23.89 -3.89 22.54
N TYR A 354 -24.73 -4.65 21.84
CA TYR A 354 -24.80 -6.11 21.92
C TYR A 354 -23.86 -6.78 20.91
N ILE A 355 -23.55 -8.06 21.12
CA ILE A 355 -22.68 -8.85 20.21
C ILE A 355 -23.46 -9.89 19.39
N TYR A 356 -24.78 -9.92 19.50
CA TYR A 356 -25.65 -10.84 18.77
C TYR A 356 -26.48 -10.07 17.73
N GLY A 357 -27.03 -10.79 16.76
CA GLY A 357 -27.76 -10.19 15.67
C GLY A 357 -28.41 -11.18 14.72
N ILE A 358 -28.87 -10.66 13.60
CA ILE A 358 -29.60 -11.38 12.56
C ILE A 358 -28.81 -11.30 11.24
N HIS A 359 -28.72 -12.40 10.51
CA HIS A 359 -28.11 -12.44 9.19
C HIS A 359 -29.18 -12.24 8.11
N ASP A 360 -29.10 -11.19 7.30
CA ASP A 360 -30.09 -10.72 6.32
C ASP A 360 -31.45 -10.28 6.92
N ARG A 361 -32.40 -9.93 6.03
CA ARG A 361 -33.74 -9.37 6.33
C ARG A 361 -34.73 -10.39 6.93
N TYR A 362 -34.32 -11.17 7.93
CA TYR A 362 -35.27 -11.97 8.69
C TYR A 362 -36.13 -11.10 9.61
N ASP A 363 -37.19 -11.70 10.14
CA ASP A 363 -38.16 -11.00 10.98
C ASP A 363 -37.52 -10.42 12.25
N ARG A 364 -37.51 -9.08 12.33
CA ARG A 364 -37.07 -8.30 13.50
C ARG A 364 -37.79 -8.68 14.78
N ASN A 365 -39.04 -9.14 14.66
CA ASN A 365 -39.85 -9.50 15.81
C ASN A 365 -39.24 -10.64 16.63
N LEU A 366 -38.31 -11.42 16.06
CA LEU A 366 -37.53 -12.39 16.81
C LEU A 366 -36.84 -11.75 18.03
N LEU A 367 -36.29 -10.54 17.88
CA LEU A 367 -35.65 -9.81 18.98
C LEU A 367 -36.62 -8.82 19.64
N LYS A 368 -37.42 -8.09 18.85
CA LYS A 368 -38.34 -7.08 19.41
C LYS A 368 -39.42 -7.67 20.32
N SER A 369 -39.89 -8.89 20.04
CA SER A 369 -40.94 -9.54 20.86
C SER A 369 -40.52 -9.81 22.30
N VAL A 370 -39.21 -9.87 22.57
CA VAL A 370 -38.64 -10.03 23.91
C VAL A 370 -37.99 -8.74 24.43
N GLY A 371 -38.27 -7.60 23.78
CA GLY A 371 -37.85 -6.28 24.25
C GLY A 371 -36.37 -5.95 24.00
N VAL A 372 -35.68 -6.65 23.09
CA VAL A 372 -34.27 -6.40 22.79
C VAL A 372 -34.04 -6.04 21.31
N THR A 373 -32.88 -5.45 21.04
CA THR A 373 -32.33 -5.23 19.68
C THR A 373 -30.96 -5.90 19.56
N GLY A 374 -30.30 -5.74 18.41
CA GLY A 374 -28.96 -6.27 18.17
C GLY A 374 -28.40 -5.76 16.85
N TRP A 375 -27.45 -6.50 16.26
CA TRP A 375 -26.95 -6.23 14.92
C TRP A 375 -27.83 -6.86 13.84
N VAL A 376 -27.78 -6.30 12.63
CA VAL A 376 -28.26 -6.93 11.39
C VAL A 376 -27.19 -6.81 10.31
N LEU A 377 -26.91 -7.91 9.61
CA LEU A 377 -26.02 -7.94 8.46
C LEU A 377 -26.83 -7.99 7.17
N PHE A 378 -26.74 -6.96 6.33
CA PHE A 378 -27.30 -6.98 4.98
C PHE A 378 -26.26 -7.44 3.97
N THR A 379 -26.65 -8.29 3.05
CA THR A 379 -25.75 -8.75 1.99
C THR A 379 -26.24 -8.25 0.63
N HIS A 380 -25.32 -7.69 -0.16
CA HIS A 380 -25.63 -7.12 -1.47
C HIS A 380 -24.70 -7.68 -2.54
N ALA A 381 -25.27 -8.00 -3.71
CA ALA A 381 -24.53 -8.15 -4.97
C ALA A 381 -24.73 -6.87 -5.79
N ILE A 382 -23.67 -6.08 -5.94
CA ILE A 382 -23.75 -4.74 -6.54
C ILE A 382 -23.13 -4.64 -7.93
N GLY A 383 -22.42 -5.68 -8.41
CA GLY A 383 -21.81 -5.68 -9.75
C GLY A 383 -20.71 -4.64 -9.93
N THR A 384 -20.48 -4.21 -11.17
CA THR A 384 -19.45 -3.22 -11.55
C THR A 384 -20.04 -1.98 -12.26
N ASP A 385 -21.36 -1.90 -12.38
CA ASP A 385 -22.02 -0.75 -12.99
C ASP A 385 -22.35 0.31 -11.94
N TYR A 386 -21.51 1.35 -11.85
CA TYR A 386 -21.70 2.42 -10.87
C TYR A 386 -22.89 3.35 -11.20
N GLN A 387 -23.36 3.37 -12.45
CA GLN A 387 -24.52 4.16 -12.85
C GLN A 387 -25.81 3.47 -12.40
N GLY A 388 -25.87 2.15 -12.60
CA GLY A 388 -26.92 1.28 -12.11
C GLY A 388 -26.84 0.93 -10.62
N ALA A 389 -25.74 1.28 -9.94
CA ALA A 389 -25.60 1.04 -8.50
C ALA A 389 -26.77 1.66 -7.72
N GLY A 390 -27.55 0.82 -7.06
CA GLY A 390 -28.63 1.25 -6.15
C GLY A 390 -28.07 1.82 -4.85
N GLY A 391 -28.89 1.79 -3.81
CA GLY A 391 -28.53 2.03 -2.41
C GLY A 391 -29.63 1.44 -1.54
N ASP A 392 -29.44 1.40 -0.23
CA ASP A 392 -30.44 0.81 0.69
C ASP A 392 -30.83 1.76 1.83
N LEU A 393 -30.86 3.06 1.52
CA LEU A 393 -31.14 4.14 2.46
C LEU A 393 -32.40 3.91 3.29
N SER A 394 -33.53 3.60 2.64
CA SER A 394 -34.82 3.43 3.34
C SER A 394 -34.76 2.30 4.35
N THR A 395 -34.24 1.14 3.94
CA THR A 395 -34.06 -0.02 4.81
C THR A 395 -33.14 0.33 5.98
N TYR A 396 -31.97 0.92 5.73
CA TYR A 396 -31.04 1.25 6.81
C TYR A 396 -31.63 2.25 7.81
N ARG A 397 -32.38 3.25 7.32
CA ARG A 397 -33.06 4.21 8.19
C ARG A 397 -34.13 3.51 9.05
N GLU A 398 -34.92 2.62 8.47
CA GLU A 398 -35.94 1.86 9.21
C GLU A 398 -35.32 0.94 10.27
N TRP A 399 -34.21 0.27 9.98
CA TRP A 399 -33.53 -0.61 10.95
C TRP A 399 -32.89 0.20 12.08
N ALA A 400 -32.24 1.31 11.74
CA ALA A 400 -31.58 2.17 12.71
C ALA A 400 -32.60 2.84 13.65
N ASN A 401 -33.73 3.33 13.12
CA ASN A 401 -34.81 3.91 13.91
C ASN A 401 -35.45 2.90 14.88
N ASP A 402 -35.43 1.62 14.52
CA ASP A 402 -35.87 0.52 15.38
C ASP A 402 -34.82 0.12 16.44
N GLY A 403 -33.67 0.81 16.49
CA GLY A 403 -32.62 0.59 17.48
C GLY A 403 -31.65 -0.54 17.15
N PHE A 404 -31.58 -0.98 15.88
CA PHE A 404 -30.63 -1.99 15.44
C PHE A 404 -29.30 -1.39 14.98
N GLY A 405 -28.23 -2.11 15.28
CA GLY A 405 -26.92 -1.90 14.67
C GLY A 405 -26.89 -2.48 13.25
N ILE A 406 -26.24 -1.79 12.31
CA ILE A 406 -26.29 -2.17 10.89
C ILE A 406 -24.89 -2.42 10.32
N LEU A 407 -24.76 -3.58 9.68
CA LEU A 407 -23.60 -3.99 8.89
C LEU A 407 -24.05 -4.24 7.45
N ALA A 408 -23.25 -3.84 6.47
CA ALA A 408 -23.54 -4.14 5.07
C ALA A 408 -22.34 -4.81 4.39
N ARG A 409 -22.55 -6.01 3.85
CA ARG A 409 -21.57 -6.76 3.06
C ARG A 409 -21.80 -6.53 1.57
N LEU A 410 -20.84 -5.86 0.94
CA LEU A 410 -20.85 -5.52 -0.48
C LEU A 410 -20.03 -6.56 -1.25
N ASN A 411 -20.72 -7.33 -2.10
CA ASN A 411 -20.14 -8.30 -3.01
C ASN A 411 -20.31 -7.83 -4.46
N HIS A 412 -19.40 -8.24 -5.33
CA HIS A 412 -19.60 -8.14 -6.77
C HIS A 412 -20.81 -8.97 -7.22
N GLY A 413 -20.85 -10.24 -6.82
CA GLY A 413 -21.96 -11.15 -7.04
C GLY A 413 -21.87 -12.35 -6.12
N TYR A 414 -22.64 -13.40 -6.43
CA TYR A 414 -22.65 -14.67 -5.70
C TYR A 414 -22.25 -15.83 -6.63
N GLY A 415 -21.77 -16.93 -6.04
CA GLY A 415 -21.42 -18.13 -6.79
C GLY A 415 -20.41 -17.84 -7.91
N SER A 416 -20.72 -18.27 -9.14
CA SER A 416 -19.82 -18.14 -10.29
C SER A 416 -19.53 -16.68 -10.70
N SER A 417 -20.30 -15.69 -10.25
CA SER A 417 -19.96 -14.27 -10.46
C SER A 417 -18.75 -13.85 -9.62
N GLY A 418 -18.50 -14.54 -8.52
CA GLY A 418 -17.46 -14.24 -7.54
C GLY A 418 -17.81 -13.08 -6.60
N THR A 419 -17.32 -13.17 -5.37
CA THR A 419 -17.53 -12.15 -4.33
C THR A 419 -16.84 -10.81 -4.65
N ILE A 420 -15.74 -10.84 -5.41
CA ILE A 420 -15.12 -9.68 -6.07
C ILE A 420 -14.93 -10.03 -7.56
N PRO A 421 -14.83 -9.04 -8.48
CA PRO A 421 -14.73 -9.35 -9.89
C PRO A 421 -13.30 -9.77 -10.27
N LYS A 422 -13.03 -9.93 -11.57
CA LYS A 422 -11.66 -10.13 -12.05
C LYS A 422 -10.82 -8.85 -11.90
N PRO A 423 -9.47 -8.94 -11.80
CA PRO A 423 -8.62 -7.79 -11.51
C PRO A 423 -8.78 -6.56 -12.42
N HIS A 424 -9.09 -6.76 -13.71
CA HIS A 424 -9.31 -5.66 -14.65
C HIS A 424 -10.55 -4.80 -14.35
N GLN A 425 -11.45 -5.27 -13.48
CA GLN A 425 -12.69 -4.58 -13.09
C GLN A 425 -12.64 -4.02 -11.66
N TYR A 426 -11.50 -4.09 -10.95
CA TYR A 426 -11.41 -3.64 -9.56
C TYR A 426 -11.71 -2.14 -9.39
N ASP A 427 -11.34 -1.30 -10.35
CA ASP A 427 -11.68 0.13 -10.31
C ASP A 427 -13.18 0.36 -10.50
N ASP A 428 -13.82 -0.40 -11.39
CA ASP A 428 -15.27 -0.34 -11.61
C ASP A 428 -16.05 -0.78 -10.37
N PHE A 429 -15.62 -1.88 -9.75
CA PHE A 429 -16.18 -2.33 -8.48
C PHE A 429 -15.99 -1.33 -7.35
N ALA A 430 -14.81 -0.71 -7.24
CA ALA A 430 -14.57 0.35 -6.26
C ALA A 430 -15.48 1.57 -6.47
N ARG A 431 -15.68 1.99 -7.73
CA ARG A 431 -16.64 3.06 -8.08
C ARG A 431 -18.07 2.68 -7.72
N THR A 432 -18.45 1.43 -7.99
CA THR A 432 -19.79 0.89 -7.70
C THR A 432 -20.05 0.82 -6.19
N CYS A 433 -19.09 0.33 -5.40
CA CYS A 433 -19.14 0.36 -3.94
C CYS A 433 -19.35 1.79 -3.42
N ALA A 434 -18.55 2.74 -3.90
CA ALA A 434 -18.66 4.14 -3.49
C ALA A 434 -20.01 4.76 -3.87
N ALA A 435 -20.54 4.46 -5.07
CA ALA A 435 -21.86 4.91 -5.49
C ALA A 435 -22.97 4.33 -4.61
N PHE A 436 -22.90 3.03 -4.30
CA PHE A 436 -23.86 2.37 -3.42
C PHE A 436 -23.86 2.96 -2.01
N VAL A 437 -22.68 3.17 -1.43
CA VAL A 437 -22.52 3.83 -0.12
C VAL A 437 -23.11 5.23 -0.16
N LYS A 438 -22.75 6.04 -1.16
CA LYS A 438 -23.27 7.42 -1.30
C LYS A 438 -24.80 7.46 -1.35
N ARG A 439 -25.41 6.55 -2.11
CA ARG A 439 -26.88 6.46 -2.24
C ARG A 439 -27.56 5.87 -1.01
N SER A 440 -26.79 5.32 -0.07
CA SER A 440 -27.28 4.76 1.19
C SER A 440 -27.17 5.73 2.37
N ILE A 441 -26.52 6.89 2.20
CA ILE A 441 -26.38 7.92 3.24
C ILE A 441 -27.60 8.85 3.19
N ASP A 442 -28.20 9.11 4.35
CA ASP A 442 -29.30 10.08 4.48
C ASP A 442 -28.71 11.52 4.49
N PRO A 443 -29.00 12.37 3.49
CA PRO A 443 -28.49 13.74 3.49
C PRO A 443 -29.03 14.60 4.65
N HIS A 444 -30.16 14.22 5.25
CA HIS A 444 -30.75 14.93 6.40
C HIS A 444 -30.27 14.37 7.75
N ASN A 445 -29.71 13.17 7.77
CA ASN A 445 -29.11 12.55 8.95
C ASN A 445 -27.89 11.71 8.57
N PRO A 446 -26.78 12.33 8.12
CA PRO A 446 -25.69 11.61 7.47
C PRO A 446 -24.93 10.68 8.40
N LYS A 447 -25.05 10.86 9.72
CA LYS A 447 -24.46 9.99 10.75
C LYS A 447 -25.38 8.84 11.20
N GLY A 448 -26.63 8.81 10.74
CA GLY A 448 -27.57 7.72 11.00
C GLY A 448 -27.58 6.67 9.90
N GLY A 449 -27.98 5.44 10.24
CA GLY A 449 -28.08 4.33 9.29
C GLY A 449 -26.80 3.49 9.23
N CYS A 450 -26.54 2.87 8.06
CA CYS A 450 -25.38 2.00 7.88
C CYS A 450 -24.09 2.78 7.66
N HIS A 451 -23.02 2.36 8.33
CA HIS A 451 -21.67 2.89 8.15
C HIS A 451 -20.56 1.87 8.18
N ILE A 452 -20.89 0.60 8.43
CA ILE A 452 -19.93 -0.49 8.48
C ILE A 452 -20.08 -1.30 7.19
N TRP A 453 -19.06 -1.21 6.34
CA TRP A 453 -19.05 -1.77 4.99
C TRP A 453 -18.04 -2.91 4.91
N ILE A 454 -18.52 -4.14 4.84
CA ILE A 454 -17.72 -5.36 4.67
C ILE A 454 -17.52 -5.59 3.17
N ILE A 455 -16.27 -5.71 2.72
CA ILE A 455 -15.96 -5.81 1.28
C ILE A 455 -15.60 -7.24 0.90
N GLY A 456 -16.56 -7.91 0.26
CA GLY A 456 -16.49 -9.32 -0.13
C GLY A 456 -16.85 -10.31 0.99
N ASN A 457 -16.71 -11.60 0.66
CA ASN A 457 -17.02 -12.74 1.50
C ASN A 457 -16.10 -13.92 1.16
N GLU A 458 -15.60 -14.62 2.16
CA GLU A 458 -14.86 -15.89 2.07
C GLU A 458 -13.87 -15.94 0.90
N MET A 459 -13.06 -14.89 0.73
CA MET A 459 -12.19 -14.73 -0.43
C MET A 459 -11.07 -15.78 -0.51
N ASN A 460 -10.91 -16.61 0.51
CA ASN A 460 -10.03 -17.77 0.53
C ASN A 460 -10.73 -19.09 0.16
N ASN A 461 -12.05 -19.07 -0.04
CA ASN A 461 -12.87 -20.22 -0.41
C ASN A 461 -13.11 -20.22 -1.94
N PRO A 462 -12.72 -21.28 -2.67
CA PRO A 462 -12.95 -21.37 -4.12
C PRO A 462 -14.41 -21.21 -4.57
N ARG A 463 -15.39 -21.45 -3.69
CA ARG A 463 -16.81 -21.25 -3.99
C ARG A 463 -17.18 -19.78 -4.26
N GLU A 464 -16.34 -18.86 -3.81
CA GLU A 464 -16.51 -17.42 -4.01
C GLU A 464 -15.64 -16.84 -5.14
N TYR A 465 -14.92 -17.70 -5.88
CA TYR A 465 -14.03 -17.24 -6.94
C TYR A 465 -14.81 -16.88 -8.21
N PRO A 466 -14.49 -15.77 -8.89
CA PRO A 466 -15.13 -15.44 -10.16
C PRO A 466 -14.85 -16.53 -11.21
N GLY A 467 -15.92 -17.06 -11.81
CA GLY A 467 -15.91 -18.15 -12.78
C GLY A 467 -15.81 -19.55 -12.18
N ASN A 468 -16.04 -19.73 -10.87
CA ASN A 468 -16.11 -21.07 -10.29
C ASN A 468 -17.40 -21.81 -10.70
N HIS A 469 -17.35 -23.14 -10.67
CA HIS A 469 -18.52 -24.00 -10.79
C HIS A 469 -18.61 -24.85 -9.52
N GLU A 470 -19.48 -24.45 -8.58
CA GLU A 470 -19.65 -25.12 -7.28
C GLU A 470 -18.32 -25.34 -6.52
N GLY A 471 -17.44 -24.34 -6.55
CA GLY A 471 -16.12 -24.40 -5.91
C GLY A 471 -15.03 -25.12 -6.71
N VAL A 472 -15.31 -25.52 -7.96
CA VAL A 472 -14.32 -26.07 -8.90
C VAL A 472 -13.93 -25.02 -9.95
N GLY A 473 -12.63 -24.86 -10.16
CA GLY A 473 -12.10 -23.90 -11.14
C GLY A 473 -12.24 -22.44 -10.70
N GLY A 474 -12.47 -21.54 -11.65
CA GLY A 474 -12.54 -20.10 -11.42
C GLY A 474 -11.17 -19.41 -11.30
N HIS A 475 -11.19 -18.08 -11.32
CA HIS A 475 -10.02 -17.25 -11.13
C HIS A 475 -9.79 -17.02 -9.64
N ALA A 476 -8.72 -17.62 -9.11
CA ALA A 476 -8.42 -17.59 -7.69
C ALA A 476 -8.28 -16.16 -7.14
N ILE A 477 -8.95 -15.90 -6.02
CA ILE A 477 -8.75 -14.68 -5.26
C ILE A 477 -7.54 -14.89 -4.34
N THR A 478 -6.38 -14.41 -4.79
CA THR A 478 -5.15 -14.46 -3.99
C THR A 478 -5.18 -13.39 -2.89
N PRO A 479 -4.39 -13.55 -1.82
CA PRO A 479 -4.27 -12.50 -0.79
C PRO A 479 -3.88 -11.14 -1.37
N GLU A 480 -2.96 -11.13 -2.33
CA GLU A 480 -2.49 -9.91 -3.00
C GLU A 480 -3.57 -9.30 -3.90
N SER A 481 -4.32 -10.11 -4.65
CA SER A 481 -5.38 -9.60 -5.52
C SER A 481 -6.56 -9.06 -4.70
N TYR A 482 -6.90 -9.73 -3.60
CA TYR A 482 -7.89 -9.21 -2.64
C TYR A 482 -7.44 -7.88 -2.04
N ALA A 483 -6.22 -7.79 -1.55
CA ALA A 483 -5.71 -6.56 -0.96
C ALA A 483 -5.68 -5.39 -1.95
N ASP A 484 -5.37 -5.62 -3.24
CA ASP A 484 -5.46 -4.57 -4.27
C ASP A 484 -6.90 -4.07 -4.45
N CYS A 485 -7.86 -4.99 -4.62
CA CYS A 485 -9.27 -4.68 -4.72
C CYS A 485 -9.77 -3.90 -3.49
N PHE A 486 -9.51 -4.43 -2.30
CA PHE A 486 -9.89 -3.82 -1.02
C PHE A 486 -9.31 -2.41 -0.88
N ASN A 487 -8.02 -2.22 -1.15
CA ASN A 487 -7.37 -0.91 -1.06
C ASN A 487 -8.01 0.12 -2.00
N ARG A 488 -8.50 -0.28 -3.18
CA ARG A 488 -9.19 0.61 -4.13
C ARG A 488 -10.58 0.97 -3.60
N VAL A 489 -11.34 -0.02 -3.13
CA VAL A 489 -12.67 0.16 -2.53
C VAL A 489 -12.59 1.05 -1.28
N TYR A 490 -11.65 0.78 -0.38
CA TYR A 490 -11.40 1.57 0.83
C TYR A 490 -11.20 3.05 0.49
N ARG A 491 -10.28 3.38 -0.43
CA ARG A 491 -10.05 4.76 -0.85
C ARG A 491 -11.30 5.41 -1.46
N ALA A 492 -12.04 4.67 -2.27
CA ALA A 492 -13.24 5.17 -2.92
C ALA A 492 -14.35 5.49 -1.90
N ILE A 493 -14.62 4.60 -0.94
CA ILE A 493 -15.59 4.81 0.14
C ILE A 493 -15.16 5.96 1.06
N LYS A 494 -13.89 5.97 1.51
CA LYS A 494 -13.38 7.04 2.37
C LYS A 494 -13.49 8.42 1.72
N LYS A 495 -13.32 8.51 0.40
CA LYS A 495 -13.54 9.75 -0.36
C LYS A 495 -15.00 10.22 -0.31
N ILE A 496 -15.97 9.30 -0.38
CA ILE A 496 -17.40 9.64 -0.25
C ILE A 496 -17.66 10.29 1.11
N TYR A 497 -17.22 9.64 2.19
CA TYR A 497 -17.37 10.16 3.55
C TYR A 497 -16.69 11.52 3.73
N ALA A 498 -15.46 11.69 3.25
CA ALA A 498 -14.74 12.97 3.33
C ALA A 498 -15.40 14.10 2.51
N SER A 499 -16.15 13.76 1.46
CA SER A 499 -16.82 14.74 0.58
C SER A 499 -18.29 15.01 0.93
N THR A 500 -18.87 14.23 1.84
CA THR A 500 -20.28 14.36 2.22
C THR A 500 -20.42 15.35 3.36
N PRO A 501 -21.25 16.41 3.23
CA PRO A 501 -21.46 17.38 4.30
C PRO A 501 -21.88 16.71 5.61
N GLY A 502 -21.26 17.12 6.73
CA GLY A 502 -21.54 16.56 8.05
C GLY A 502 -20.78 15.26 8.37
N LEU A 503 -19.96 14.75 7.46
CA LEU A 503 -19.13 13.56 7.65
C LEU A 503 -17.65 13.84 7.47
N SER A 504 -16.86 12.93 8.05
CA SER A 504 -15.41 12.81 7.95
C SER A 504 -15.05 11.41 7.48
N ALA A 505 -13.84 11.21 6.98
CA ALA A 505 -13.37 9.88 6.56
C ALA A 505 -13.46 8.81 7.67
N SER A 506 -13.40 9.22 8.95
CA SER A 506 -13.55 8.32 10.10
C SER A 506 -14.99 7.90 10.40
N ASP A 507 -16.00 8.61 9.87
CA ASP A 507 -17.40 8.25 10.12
C ASP A 507 -17.85 6.99 9.33
N GLY A 508 -17.09 6.57 8.31
CA GLY A 508 -17.33 5.34 7.56
C GLY A 508 -16.32 4.26 7.92
N THR A 509 -16.79 3.12 8.40
CA THR A 509 -15.95 1.95 8.75
C THR A 509 -15.92 0.99 7.57
N VAL A 510 -14.74 0.74 7.00
CA VAL A 510 -14.53 -0.19 5.90
C VAL A 510 -13.76 -1.40 6.40
N VAL A 511 -14.41 -2.55 6.29
CA VAL A 511 -14.02 -3.81 6.90
C VAL A 511 -13.66 -4.80 5.81
N MET A 512 -12.56 -5.53 5.98
CA MET A 512 -12.23 -6.61 5.06
C MET A 512 -13.30 -7.71 5.12
N GLY A 513 -13.57 -8.35 3.99
CA GLY A 513 -14.50 -9.45 3.84
C GLY A 513 -14.17 -10.61 4.76
N ALA A 514 -15.22 -11.31 5.20
CA ALA A 514 -15.11 -12.35 6.21
C ALA A 514 -14.33 -13.54 5.67
N VAL A 515 -13.20 -13.89 6.29
CA VAL A 515 -12.43 -15.09 5.90
C VAL A 515 -13.19 -16.34 6.32
N ASP A 516 -13.11 -17.40 5.52
CA ASP A 516 -13.57 -18.74 5.90
C ASP A 516 -12.47 -19.47 6.67
N PRO A 517 -12.58 -19.63 8.01
CA PRO A 517 -11.57 -20.36 8.76
C PRO A 517 -11.67 -21.88 8.54
N TYR A 518 -12.68 -22.41 7.88
CA TYR A 518 -12.92 -23.87 7.82
C TYR A 518 -12.61 -24.47 6.45
N ASN A 519 -12.16 -23.65 5.49
CA ASN A 519 -11.75 -24.09 4.17
C ASN A 519 -10.23 -23.99 3.96
N ALA A 520 -9.61 -25.12 3.56
CA ALA A 520 -8.20 -25.21 3.19
C ALA A 520 -7.96 -25.65 1.73
N VAL A 521 -9.00 -25.67 0.89
CA VAL A 521 -8.90 -26.15 -0.50
C VAL A 521 -7.90 -25.31 -1.29
N ALA A 522 -7.92 -23.99 -1.10
CA ALA A 522 -6.98 -23.06 -1.73
C ALA A 522 -5.64 -22.91 -0.97
N GLY A 523 -5.38 -23.75 0.04
CA GLY A 523 -4.21 -23.69 0.90
C GLY A 523 -4.52 -23.20 2.32
N CYS A 524 -3.47 -22.89 3.08
CA CYS A 524 -3.63 -22.45 4.46
C CYS A 524 -4.29 -21.06 4.54
N ASN A 525 -5.47 -21.00 5.15
CA ASN A 525 -6.25 -19.79 5.38
C ASN A 525 -5.61 -18.78 6.33
N GLY A 526 -4.89 -19.22 7.37
CA GLY A 526 -4.12 -18.32 8.24
C GLY A 526 -2.99 -17.61 7.48
N ASN A 527 -2.30 -18.36 6.60
CA ASN A 527 -1.30 -17.78 5.70
C ASN A 527 -1.95 -16.86 4.65
N TRP A 528 -3.12 -17.21 4.12
CA TRP A 528 -3.88 -16.35 3.21
C TRP A 528 -4.21 -15.01 3.90
N PHE A 529 -4.73 -15.06 5.14
CA PHE A 529 -5.12 -13.90 5.94
C PHE A 529 -3.93 -12.98 6.24
N VAL A 530 -2.83 -13.51 6.77
CA VAL A 530 -1.63 -12.74 7.07
C VAL A 530 -1.05 -12.10 5.80
N ARG A 531 -1.03 -12.83 4.67
CA ARG A 531 -0.56 -12.28 3.39
C ARG A 531 -1.45 -11.15 2.87
N ALA A 532 -2.76 -11.23 3.10
CA ALA A 532 -3.69 -10.18 2.72
C ALA A 532 -3.45 -8.93 3.58
N LEU A 533 -3.38 -9.09 4.91
CA LEU A 533 -3.13 -8.00 5.86
C LEU A 533 -1.80 -7.28 5.58
N ARG A 534 -0.74 -7.99 5.20
CA ARG A 534 0.55 -7.40 4.78
C ARG A 534 0.44 -6.43 3.59
N ARG A 535 -0.60 -6.58 2.76
CA ARG A 535 -0.78 -5.84 1.52
C ARG A 535 -1.90 -4.80 1.61
N ILE A 536 -2.77 -4.90 2.61
CA ILE A 536 -3.76 -3.88 2.92
C ILE A 536 -3.05 -2.68 3.53
N LYS A 537 -3.31 -1.49 2.99
CA LYS A 537 -2.64 -0.25 3.40
C LYS A 537 -3.33 0.43 4.58
N ALA A 538 -4.64 0.26 4.67
CA ALA A 538 -5.48 0.77 5.73
C ALA A 538 -6.80 -0.01 5.72
N LEU A 539 -7.33 -0.31 6.91
CA LEU A 539 -8.66 -0.87 7.14
C LEU A 539 -9.17 -0.34 8.49
N ASP A 540 -10.48 -0.33 8.69
CA ASP A 540 -11.08 0.12 9.96
C ASP A 540 -11.56 -1.04 10.82
N GLY A 541 -11.64 -2.26 10.25
CA GLY A 541 -12.04 -3.45 10.98
C GLY A 541 -11.82 -4.74 10.20
N ILE A 542 -11.96 -5.85 10.92
CA ILE A 542 -11.80 -7.20 10.39
C ILE A 542 -13.11 -7.95 10.61
N SER A 543 -13.54 -8.69 9.61
CA SER A 543 -14.62 -9.67 9.75
C SER A 543 -14.08 -11.07 9.50
N LEU A 544 -14.70 -12.06 10.14
CA LEU A 544 -14.30 -13.45 10.12
C LEU A 544 -15.55 -14.30 10.33
N HIS A 545 -15.70 -15.38 9.56
CA HIS A 545 -16.71 -16.39 9.87
C HIS A 545 -16.23 -17.22 11.05
N ALA A 546 -17.10 -17.51 12.02
CA ALA A 546 -16.80 -18.44 13.09
C ALA A 546 -18.11 -19.06 13.57
N TYR A 547 -18.24 -20.37 13.40
CA TYR A 547 -19.43 -21.12 13.79
C TYR A 547 -19.06 -22.40 14.53
N THR A 548 -20.05 -22.97 15.22
CA THR A 548 -19.99 -24.31 15.81
C THR A 548 -20.44 -25.33 14.78
N HIS A 549 -19.82 -26.50 14.76
CA HIS A 549 -20.22 -27.62 13.90
C HIS A 549 -21.32 -28.46 14.56
N GLY A 550 -22.36 -27.78 15.02
CA GLY A 550 -23.45 -28.35 15.81
C GLY A 550 -24.18 -27.27 16.61
N SER A 551 -25.33 -27.62 17.17
CA SER A 551 -26.19 -26.70 17.94
C SER A 551 -25.97 -26.74 19.45
N ALA A 552 -25.10 -27.62 19.95
CA ALA A 552 -24.87 -27.80 21.38
C ALA A 552 -24.12 -26.57 21.96
N PRO A 553 -24.67 -25.88 22.98
CA PRO A 553 -24.09 -24.63 23.49
C PRO A 553 -22.63 -24.74 23.96
N GLU A 554 -22.22 -25.88 24.50
CA GLU A 554 -20.85 -26.12 24.97
C GLU A 554 -19.80 -25.99 23.85
N MET A 555 -20.19 -26.17 22.58
CA MET A 555 -19.29 -26.04 21.42
C MET A 555 -18.74 -24.63 21.24
N ILE A 556 -19.38 -23.60 21.83
CA ILE A 556 -18.86 -22.22 21.77
C ILE A 556 -17.55 -22.05 22.54
N THR A 557 -17.27 -22.96 23.50
CA THR A 557 -16.04 -22.96 24.31
C THR A 557 -15.11 -24.12 24.03
N ASP A 558 -15.43 -24.95 23.04
CA ASP A 558 -14.67 -26.14 22.70
C ASP A 558 -13.26 -25.78 22.18
N ARG A 559 -12.25 -26.46 22.75
CA ARG A 559 -10.83 -26.32 22.42
C ARG A 559 -10.32 -27.39 21.46
N LYS A 560 -11.20 -28.24 20.92
CA LYS A 560 -10.86 -29.18 19.86
C LYS A 560 -10.23 -28.45 18.68
N THR A 561 -9.05 -28.89 18.25
CA THR A 561 -8.40 -28.40 17.02
C THR A 561 -8.72 -29.31 15.84
N PHE A 562 -8.54 -28.80 14.62
CA PHE A 562 -8.57 -29.66 13.45
C PHE A 562 -7.51 -30.77 13.56
N GLY A 563 -7.87 -32.00 13.16
CA GLY A 563 -6.93 -33.12 13.03
C GLY A 563 -6.16 -33.48 14.30
N GLN A 564 -6.80 -33.54 15.46
CA GLN A 564 -6.24 -34.09 16.72
C GLN A 564 -5.95 -35.61 16.63
N GLU A 565 -5.10 -35.97 15.67
CA GLU A 565 -4.16 -37.08 15.75
C GLU A 565 -2.79 -36.46 16.10
N HIS A 566 -2.07 -37.04 17.05
CA HIS A 566 -0.98 -36.45 17.84
C HIS A 566 0.24 -35.86 17.08
N LEU A 567 0.12 -34.69 16.44
CA LEU A 567 1.29 -33.94 15.95
C LEU A 567 1.17 -32.46 16.29
N ALA A 568 2.19 -31.91 16.97
CA ALA A 568 2.32 -30.49 17.20
C ALA A 568 2.30 -29.72 15.86
N PRO A 569 1.58 -28.59 15.77
CA PRO A 569 1.51 -27.84 14.53
C PRO A 569 2.89 -27.29 14.16
N LYS A 570 3.47 -27.79 13.06
CA LYS A 570 4.57 -27.12 12.36
C LYS A 570 3.98 -26.01 11.50
N ARG A 571 4.48 -24.78 11.66
CA ARG A 571 4.17 -23.55 10.90
C ARG A 571 3.39 -23.79 9.61
N PHE A 572 2.11 -23.35 9.61
CA PHE A 572 1.16 -23.39 8.49
C PHE A 572 1.43 -24.52 7.49
N PRO A 573 1.12 -25.78 7.83
CA PRO A 573 1.36 -26.91 6.93
C PRO A 573 0.60 -26.66 5.63
N SER A 574 1.20 -27.06 4.51
CA SER A 574 0.76 -26.66 3.16
C SER A 574 -0.71 -26.91 2.84
N LYS A 575 -1.42 -27.77 3.60
CA LYS A 575 -2.85 -28.07 3.44
C LYS A 575 -3.63 -28.49 4.71
N LYS A 576 -3.26 -28.09 5.94
CA LYS A 576 -4.00 -28.54 7.15
C LYS A 576 -4.40 -27.41 8.09
N LEU A 577 -5.67 -27.39 8.50
CA LEU A 577 -6.27 -26.45 9.44
C LEU A 577 -5.87 -26.71 10.91
N THR A 578 -4.97 -27.66 11.16
CA THR A 578 -4.58 -28.16 12.50
C THR A 578 -3.96 -27.11 13.42
N TRP A 579 -3.63 -25.93 12.88
CA TRP A 579 -3.07 -24.81 13.62
C TRP A 579 -4.10 -24.07 14.49
N GLN A 580 -5.40 -24.25 14.23
CA GLN A 580 -6.52 -23.54 14.86
C GLN A 580 -7.62 -24.48 15.39
N TYR A 581 -8.56 -23.89 16.13
CA TYR A 581 -9.72 -24.56 16.69
C TYR A 581 -10.76 -24.94 15.62
N TYR A 582 -11.50 -26.02 15.89
CA TYR A 582 -12.51 -26.59 15.01
C TYR A 582 -13.86 -25.87 15.10
N ASN A 583 -14.24 -25.46 16.31
CA ASN A 583 -15.50 -24.78 16.59
C ASN A 583 -15.29 -23.26 16.72
N PHE A 584 -16.18 -22.59 17.45
CA PHE A 584 -16.25 -21.13 17.54
C PHE A 584 -14.90 -20.47 17.86
N TYR A 585 -14.08 -21.05 18.75
CA TYR A 585 -12.76 -20.52 19.11
C TYR A 585 -11.77 -20.35 17.95
N ALA A 586 -12.07 -20.78 16.72
CA ALA A 586 -11.30 -20.42 15.53
C ALA A 586 -11.06 -18.89 15.45
N TYR A 587 -12.03 -18.08 15.88
CA TYR A 587 -11.87 -16.62 15.92
C TYR A 587 -10.68 -16.17 16.77
N ARG A 588 -10.42 -16.85 17.90
CA ARG A 588 -9.29 -16.51 18.78
C ARG A 588 -7.96 -16.73 18.08
N THR A 589 -7.84 -17.82 17.31
CA THR A 589 -6.58 -18.09 16.59
C THR A 589 -6.32 -17.07 15.48
N PHE A 590 -7.36 -16.54 14.85
CA PHE A 590 -7.23 -15.43 13.91
C PHE A 590 -6.95 -14.09 14.61
N MET A 591 -7.52 -13.84 15.79
CA MET A 591 -7.22 -12.64 16.59
C MET A 591 -5.73 -12.52 16.91
N ASP A 592 -5.06 -13.65 17.23
CA ASP A 592 -3.62 -13.67 17.45
C ASP A 592 -2.82 -13.17 16.22
N LEU A 593 -3.39 -13.23 15.02
CA LEU A 593 -2.74 -12.86 13.76
C LEU A 593 -3.03 -11.41 13.32
N ILE A 594 -3.81 -10.64 14.08
CA ILE A 594 -4.16 -9.25 13.74
C ILE A 594 -3.03 -8.31 14.16
N PRO A 595 -2.37 -7.61 13.22
CA PRO A 595 -1.17 -6.80 13.45
C PRO A 595 -1.43 -5.50 14.20
#